data_AF-A0A953IQH6-F1
#
_entry.id   AF-A0A953IQH6-F1
#
_cell.length_a   1.000
_cell.length_b   1.000
_cell.length_c   1.000
_cell.angle_alpha   90.00
_cell.angle_beta   90.00
_cell.angle_gamma   90.00
#
_symmetry.space_group_name_H-M   'P 1'
#
loop_
_entity.id
_entity.type
_entity.pdbx_description
1 polymer ?
#
loop_
_entity_poly.entity_id
_entity_poly.type
_entity_poly.pdbx_seq_one_letter_code
_entity_poly.pdbx_strand_id
1 'polypeptide(L)'
;MRRTSDGFTLIELITAMVLTSILAAAAAVFLRVPIAGYFDVARRAALTDIADLAVRRFSRDVQTALPNSVRVAGACTGLTPCYLEFLEVRTGGRYREEPSGGAMLCPAGAVPGYNDALTIGNADTCFRSLGPVPNLASIVAGGAGDYLVVYNLGPGFAGADAYAGGAATGGNKSRITAATAGAGPNPEDRIDFQSLAFPLASPDSRFHVVSGPVTYACDPLAQTLTRHWGYAVSAAQAAPPAGGASALLATGVTECSFTYDPNVVAQRNGVVSIRLQLSQADPAGTTERVTLFSQVHVSNVP
;
A
#
# COMPACT_ATOMS: atom_id res chain seq x y z
N MET A 1 74.36 33.37 -6.29
CA MET A 1 73.23 33.53 -7.23
C MET A 1 72.51 34.84 -6.90
N ARG A 2 72.73 35.91 -7.67
CA ARG A 2 72.03 37.19 -7.50
C ARG A 2 70.65 37.06 -8.15
N ARG A 3 69.57 37.13 -7.35
CA ARG A 3 68.22 37.37 -7.87
C ARG A 3 68.16 38.84 -8.25
N THR A 4 67.97 39.13 -9.53
CA THR A 4 67.51 40.44 -9.99
C THR A 4 66.04 40.58 -9.60
N SER A 5 65.74 41.62 -8.84
CA SER A 5 64.37 42.03 -8.55
C SER A 5 63.98 43.06 -9.60
N ASP A 6 63.29 42.63 -10.66
CA ASP A 6 62.72 43.55 -11.63
C ASP A 6 61.49 44.21 -11.01
N GLY A 7 61.50 45.55 -10.97
CA GLY A 7 60.38 46.34 -10.46
C GLY A 7 59.27 46.44 -11.50
N PHE A 8 58.02 46.24 -11.06
CA PHE A 8 56.83 46.28 -11.91
C PHE A 8 56.35 47.72 -12.14
N THR A 9 55.89 48.06 -13.34
CA THR A 9 55.37 49.41 -13.63
C THR A 9 53.88 49.52 -13.27
N LEU A 10 53.41 50.73 -12.91
CA LEU A 10 51.98 50.99 -12.63
C LEU A 10 51.08 50.57 -13.82
N ILE A 11 51.56 50.78 -15.04
CA ILE A 11 50.85 50.43 -16.27
C ILE A 11 50.69 48.91 -16.38
N GLU A 12 51.73 48.15 -16.06
CA GLU A 12 51.71 46.69 -16.10
C GLU A 12 50.74 46.09 -15.05
N LEU A 13 50.59 46.76 -13.91
CA LEU A 13 49.63 46.38 -12.86
C LEU A 13 48.19 46.61 -13.29
N ILE A 14 47.94 47.78 -13.90
CA ILE A 14 46.60 48.13 -14.39
C ILE A 14 46.19 47.18 -15.53
N THR A 15 47.08 46.89 -16.49
CA THR A 15 46.77 45.98 -17.60
C THR A 15 46.52 44.56 -17.10
N ALA A 16 47.28 44.06 -16.12
CA ALA A 16 47.06 42.75 -15.53
C ALA A 16 45.69 42.66 -14.82
N MET A 17 45.30 43.68 -14.04
CA MET A 17 43.99 43.71 -13.38
C MET A 17 42.83 43.76 -14.38
N VAL A 18 42.96 44.57 -15.44
CA VAL A 18 41.92 44.67 -16.48
C VAL A 18 41.80 43.34 -17.25
N LEU A 19 42.92 42.75 -17.68
CA LEU A 19 42.89 41.47 -18.40
C LEU A 19 42.34 40.33 -17.54
N THR A 20 42.75 40.23 -16.28
CA THR A 20 42.23 39.19 -15.36
C THR A 20 40.73 39.36 -15.11
N SER A 21 40.22 40.59 -14.97
CA SER A 21 38.78 40.82 -14.81
C SER A 21 37.96 40.42 -16.04
N ILE A 22 38.43 40.72 -17.25
CA ILE A 22 37.76 40.33 -18.50
C ILE A 22 37.73 38.80 -18.63
N LEU A 23 38.88 38.15 -18.38
CA LEU A 23 38.99 36.69 -18.43
C LEU A 23 38.11 36.01 -17.36
N ALA A 24 38.07 36.55 -16.15
CA ALA A 24 37.23 36.04 -15.07
C ALA A 24 35.74 36.18 -15.40
N ALA A 25 35.31 37.32 -15.98
CA ALA A 25 33.93 37.53 -16.39
C ALA A 25 33.53 36.58 -17.53
N ALA A 26 34.39 36.39 -18.53
CA ALA A 26 34.16 35.42 -19.60
C ALA A 26 34.03 34.00 -19.04
N ALA A 27 34.97 33.57 -18.19
CA ALA A 27 34.95 32.26 -17.55
C ALA A 27 33.67 32.04 -16.71
N ALA A 28 33.21 33.05 -15.96
CA ALA A 28 32.00 32.95 -15.16
C ALA A 28 30.75 32.67 -16.01
N VAL A 29 30.63 33.29 -17.19
CA VAL A 29 29.51 33.05 -18.13
C VAL A 29 29.57 31.62 -18.67
N PHE A 30 30.76 31.15 -19.07
CA PHE A 30 30.93 29.80 -19.61
C PHE A 30 30.70 28.69 -18.57
N LEU A 31 31.02 28.92 -17.30
CA LEU A 31 30.83 27.94 -16.22
C LEU A 31 29.38 27.85 -15.73
N ARG A 32 28.58 28.92 -15.91
CA ARG A 32 27.19 28.95 -15.41
C ARG A 32 26.31 27.87 -16.06
N VAL A 33 26.41 27.70 -17.37
CA VAL A 33 25.59 26.73 -18.13
C VAL A 33 25.84 25.27 -17.71
N PRO A 34 27.08 24.75 -17.67
CA PRO A 34 27.33 23.37 -17.26
C PRO A 34 26.99 23.12 -15.78
N ILE A 35 27.18 24.11 -14.90
CA ILE A 35 26.81 23.99 -13.48
C ILE A 35 25.28 23.92 -13.34
N ALA A 36 24.53 24.79 -14.03
CA ALA A 36 23.07 24.75 -14.03
C ALA A 36 22.56 23.42 -14.58
N GLY A 37 23.10 22.97 -15.72
CA GLY A 37 22.73 21.69 -16.31
C GLY A 37 23.01 20.48 -15.40
N TYR A 38 24.08 20.51 -14.59
CA TYR A 38 24.34 19.49 -13.59
C TYR A 38 23.22 19.43 -12.52
N PHE A 39 22.79 20.59 -12.01
CA PHE A 39 21.72 20.65 -11.02
C PHE A 39 20.35 20.27 -11.58
N ASP A 40 20.05 20.63 -12.83
CA ASP A 40 18.81 20.24 -13.52
C ASP A 40 18.74 18.72 -13.68
N VAL A 41 19.84 18.09 -14.12
CA VAL A 41 19.93 16.63 -14.22
C VAL A 41 19.76 15.97 -12.85
N ALA A 42 20.40 16.50 -11.80
CA ALA A 42 20.27 15.97 -10.44
C ALA A 42 18.84 16.09 -9.89
N ARG A 43 18.16 17.20 -10.14
CA ARG A 43 16.77 17.45 -9.70
C ARG A 43 15.78 16.52 -10.41
N ARG A 44 15.92 16.39 -11.73
CA ARG A 44 15.10 15.47 -12.53
C ARG A 44 15.31 14.01 -12.14
N ALA A 45 16.54 13.62 -11.82
CA ALA A 45 16.83 12.29 -11.29
C ALA A 45 16.11 12.08 -9.95
N ALA A 46 16.25 13.00 -9.00
CA ALA A 46 15.59 12.91 -7.69
C ALA A 46 14.06 12.83 -7.80
N LEU A 47 13.43 13.63 -8.67
CA LEU A 47 11.99 13.57 -8.93
C LEU A 47 11.55 12.20 -9.48
N THR A 48 12.34 11.66 -10.41
CA THR A 48 12.07 10.35 -11.01
C THR A 48 12.21 9.23 -9.98
N ASP A 49 13.24 9.29 -9.13
CA ASP A 49 13.49 8.29 -8.09
C ASP A 49 12.38 8.27 -7.02
N ILE A 50 11.92 9.46 -6.58
CA ILE A 50 10.80 9.58 -5.64
C ILE A 50 9.53 8.98 -6.25
N ALA A 51 9.23 9.31 -7.51
CA ALA A 51 8.05 8.79 -8.18
C ALA A 51 8.12 7.26 -8.38
N ASP A 52 9.26 6.72 -8.81
CA ASP A 52 9.44 5.28 -9.02
C ASP A 52 9.33 4.51 -7.70
N LEU A 53 9.95 5.00 -6.62
CA LEU A 53 9.85 4.37 -5.31
C LEU A 53 8.41 4.37 -4.79
N ALA A 54 7.71 5.49 -4.91
CA ALA A 54 6.32 5.62 -4.49
C ALA A 54 5.40 4.66 -5.26
N VAL A 55 5.55 4.61 -6.59
CA VAL A 55 4.78 3.71 -7.46
C VAL A 55 5.11 2.24 -7.21
N ARG A 56 6.39 1.86 -7.06
CA ARG A 56 6.76 0.47 -6.74
C ARG A 56 6.23 0.02 -5.38
N ARG A 57 6.24 0.91 -4.38
CA ARG A 57 5.64 0.63 -3.08
C ARG A 57 4.13 0.43 -3.24
N PHE A 58 3.44 1.33 -3.94
CA PHE A 58 2.03 1.21 -4.27
C PHE A 58 1.70 -0.13 -4.95
N SER A 59 2.43 -0.49 -6.00
CA SER A 59 2.17 -1.73 -6.75
C SER A 59 2.34 -2.98 -5.90
N ARG A 60 3.33 -3.03 -5.01
CA ARG A 60 3.52 -4.17 -4.10
C ARG A 60 2.40 -4.27 -3.07
N ASP A 61 1.99 -3.14 -2.48
CA ASP A 61 0.95 -3.15 -1.45
C ASP A 61 -0.41 -3.52 -2.06
N VAL A 62 -0.74 -3.01 -3.26
CA VAL A 62 -1.99 -3.34 -3.98
C VAL A 62 -2.06 -4.83 -4.37
N GLN A 63 -0.94 -5.50 -4.62
CA GLN A 63 -0.92 -6.94 -4.88
C GLN A 63 -1.32 -7.79 -3.66
N THR A 64 -1.27 -7.21 -2.46
CA THR A 64 -1.74 -7.86 -1.22
C THR A 64 -3.19 -7.49 -0.87
N ALA A 65 -3.92 -6.83 -1.78
CA ALA A 65 -5.32 -6.52 -1.56
C ALA A 65 -6.16 -7.79 -1.46
N LEU A 66 -7.06 -7.83 -0.49
CA LEU A 66 -8.09 -8.84 -0.38
C LEU A 66 -8.94 -8.80 -1.66
N PRO A 67 -9.24 -9.96 -2.28
CA PRO A 67 -10.12 -10.05 -3.44
C PRO A 67 -11.39 -9.22 -3.26
N ASN A 68 -11.77 -8.42 -4.26
CA ASN A 68 -12.97 -7.57 -4.23
C ASN A 68 -13.01 -6.50 -3.12
N SER A 69 -11.87 -6.11 -2.54
CA SER A 69 -11.79 -5.06 -1.49
C SER A 69 -11.27 -3.71 -1.97
N VAL A 70 -10.78 -3.61 -3.20
CA VAL A 70 -10.28 -2.32 -3.71
C VAL A 70 -11.44 -1.39 -3.98
N ARG A 71 -11.35 -0.16 -3.47
CA ARG A 71 -12.32 0.91 -3.70
C ARG A 71 -11.64 2.27 -3.81
N VAL A 72 -12.27 3.18 -4.54
CA VAL A 72 -11.76 4.53 -4.79
C VAL A 72 -12.81 5.55 -4.34
N ALA A 73 -12.37 6.61 -3.67
CA ALA A 73 -13.18 7.73 -3.25
C ALA A 73 -12.50 9.07 -3.59
N GLY A 74 -13.30 10.14 -3.58
CA GLY A 74 -12.89 11.47 -4.03
C GLY A 74 -13.22 11.69 -5.51
N ALA A 75 -12.94 12.91 -6.00
CA ALA A 75 -13.27 13.27 -7.38
C ALA A 75 -12.26 12.70 -8.38
N CYS A 76 -11.00 12.46 -7.96
CA CYS A 76 -9.98 11.77 -8.75
C CYS A 76 -9.74 12.36 -10.15
N THR A 77 -9.98 13.66 -10.31
CA THR A 77 -9.88 14.39 -11.60
C THR A 77 -8.45 14.79 -11.98
N GLY A 78 -7.45 14.37 -11.21
CA GLY A 78 -6.06 14.82 -11.35
C GLY A 78 -5.71 15.96 -10.40
N LEU A 79 -6.58 16.96 -10.24
CA LEU A 79 -6.25 18.18 -9.47
C LEU A 79 -6.89 18.22 -8.07
N THR A 80 -7.65 17.19 -7.71
CA THR A 80 -8.41 17.09 -6.47
C THR A 80 -7.99 15.87 -5.68
N PRO A 81 -8.20 15.85 -4.35
CA PRO A 81 -7.87 14.70 -3.53
C PRO A 81 -8.54 13.41 -4.03
N CYS A 82 -7.76 12.33 -4.07
CA CYS A 82 -8.16 11.02 -4.54
C CYS A 82 -7.64 9.96 -3.57
N TYR A 83 -8.48 8.99 -3.22
CA TYR A 83 -8.20 8.01 -2.18
C TYR A 83 -8.45 6.61 -2.72
N LEU A 84 -7.41 5.78 -2.76
CA LEU A 84 -7.55 4.36 -3.04
C LEU A 84 -7.40 3.58 -1.74
N GLU A 85 -8.40 2.75 -1.41
CA GLU A 85 -8.41 1.91 -0.21
C GLU A 85 -8.57 0.45 -0.59
N PHE A 86 -7.89 -0.43 0.15
CA PHE A 86 -8.09 -1.88 0.10
C PHE A 86 -7.84 -2.49 1.48
N LEU A 87 -8.32 -3.73 1.67
CA LEU A 87 -8.01 -4.51 2.85
C LEU A 87 -6.73 -5.32 2.59
N GLU A 88 -5.69 -5.12 3.40
CA GLU A 88 -4.39 -5.79 3.24
C GLU A 88 -4.45 -7.22 3.79
N VAL A 89 -4.13 -8.20 2.94
CA VAL A 89 -3.98 -9.60 3.31
C VAL A 89 -2.59 -9.81 3.90
N ARG A 90 -2.55 -10.21 5.17
CA ARG A 90 -1.32 -10.60 5.86
C ARG A 90 -0.90 -12.02 5.50
N THR A 91 -1.86 -12.94 5.53
CA THR A 91 -1.67 -14.35 5.20
C THR A 91 -3.01 -14.99 4.84
N GLY A 92 -3.01 -16.27 4.48
CA GLY A 92 -4.19 -17.04 4.18
C GLY A 92 -3.84 -18.51 3.98
N GLY A 93 -4.86 -19.32 3.75
CA GLY A 93 -4.70 -20.74 3.56
C GLY A 93 -5.99 -21.39 3.13
N ARG A 94 -6.08 -22.70 3.32
CA ARG A 94 -7.32 -23.44 3.14
C ARG A 94 -7.83 -23.91 4.49
N TYR A 95 -9.13 -23.80 4.73
CA TYR A 95 -9.79 -24.34 5.92
C TYR A 95 -10.27 -25.77 5.61
N ARG A 96 -10.45 -26.58 6.65
CA ARG A 96 -11.07 -27.90 6.54
C ARG A 96 -12.59 -27.78 6.43
N GLU A 97 -13.18 -28.52 5.50
CA GLU A 97 -14.64 -28.68 5.38
C GLU A 97 -15.15 -29.94 6.09
N GLU A 98 -14.27 -30.91 6.33
CA GLU A 98 -14.60 -32.19 6.94
C GLU A 98 -13.79 -32.42 8.23
N PRO A 99 -14.41 -32.98 9.29
CA PRO A 99 -13.74 -33.39 10.52
C PRO A 99 -12.47 -34.21 10.26
N SER A 100 -11.42 -33.98 11.03
CA SER A 100 -10.25 -34.88 11.07
C SER A 100 -10.52 -36.18 11.84
N GLY A 101 -11.65 -36.26 12.56
CA GLY A 101 -11.94 -37.32 13.53
C GLY A 101 -11.21 -37.15 14.86
N GLY A 102 -10.47 -36.05 15.06
CA GLY A 102 -9.84 -35.70 16.33
C GLY A 102 -10.84 -35.22 17.40
N ALA A 103 -10.45 -35.28 18.67
CA ALA A 103 -11.27 -34.88 19.82
C ALA A 103 -11.45 -33.36 20.00
N MET A 104 -11.08 -32.55 19.00
CA MET A 104 -11.17 -31.09 19.09
C MET A 104 -12.58 -30.61 18.74
N LEU A 105 -13.19 -29.85 19.65
CA LEU A 105 -14.50 -29.24 19.46
C LEU A 105 -14.36 -27.72 19.26
N CYS A 106 -15.07 -27.19 18.26
CA CYS A 106 -15.19 -25.75 18.00
C CYS A 106 -16.65 -25.29 18.20
N PRO A 107 -16.98 -24.39 19.15
CA PRO A 107 -16.21 -23.97 20.33
C PRO A 107 -16.00 -25.10 21.36
N ALA A 108 -15.03 -24.92 22.25
CA ALA A 108 -14.80 -25.82 23.38
C ALA A 108 -16.05 -25.91 24.27
N GLY A 109 -16.81 -27.00 24.13
CA GLY A 109 -18.07 -27.24 24.85
C GLY A 109 -19.33 -27.27 23.96
N ALA A 110 -19.20 -27.15 22.63
CA ALA A 110 -20.32 -27.33 21.72
C ALA A 110 -20.77 -28.80 21.64
N VAL A 111 -22.07 -28.96 21.39
CA VAL A 111 -22.86 -30.17 21.10
C VAL A 111 -22.04 -31.30 20.45
N PRO A 112 -22.29 -32.61 20.72
CA PRO A 112 -21.58 -33.69 20.05
C PRO A 112 -21.78 -33.55 18.53
N GLY A 113 -20.75 -33.12 17.80
CA GLY A 113 -20.83 -32.94 16.35
C GLY A 113 -19.97 -31.82 15.77
N TYR A 114 -19.69 -30.75 16.52
CA TYR A 114 -18.80 -29.69 16.02
C TYR A 114 -17.34 -30.08 16.20
N ASN A 115 -16.68 -30.32 15.09
CA ASN A 115 -15.31 -30.81 14.99
C ASN A 115 -14.35 -29.65 14.64
N ASP A 116 -13.18 -29.95 14.10
CA ASP A 116 -12.15 -28.97 13.70
C ASP A 116 -12.33 -28.38 12.29
N ALA A 117 -13.46 -28.64 11.61
CA ALA A 117 -13.83 -28.06 10.33
C ALA A 117 -14.70 -26.80 10.48
N LEU A 118 -14.51 -25.84 9.57
CA LEU A 118 -15.33 -24.63 9.53
C LEU A 118 -16.71 -24.95 8.97
N THR A 119 -17.76 -24.72 9.76
CA THR A 119 -19.14 -25.01 9.31
C THR A 119 -19.81 -23.76 8.72
N ILE A 120 -19.94 -23.72 7.39
CA ILE A 120 -20.60 -22.62 6.67
C ILE A 120 -22.08 -22.52 7.05
N GLY A 121 -22.59 -21.30 7.19
CA GLY A 121 -23.97 -20.99 7.57
C GLY A 121 -24.28 -21.11 9.06
N ASN A 122 -23.35 -21.65 9.86
CA ASN A 122 -23.48 -21.77 11.31
C ASN A 122 -22.47 -20.89 12.01
N ALA A 123 -22.82 -20.37 13.19
CA ALA A 123 -21.88 -19.59 13.97
C ALA A 123 -20.77 -20.50 14.52
N ASP A 124 -19.54 -20.17 14.17
CA ASP A 124 -18.35 -20.92 14.56
C ASP A 124 -17.33 -19.97 15.21
N THR A 125 -16.35 -20.54 15.91
CA THR A 125 -15.33 -19.82 16.68
C THR A 125 -13.91 -20.31 16.39
N CYS A 126 -13.74 -21.43 15.69
CA CYS A 126 -12.43 -21.89 15.29
C CYS A 126 -12.49 -22.87 14.11
N PHE A 127 -11.34 -23.08 13.47
CA PHE A 127 -11.15 -24.17 12.51
C PHE A 127 -9.67 -24.57 12.46
N ARG A 128 -9.36 -25.70 11.82
CA ARG A 128 -8.00 -26.08 11.40
C ARG A 128 -7.76 -25.83 9.92
N SER A 129 -6.56 -25.34 9.60
CA SER A 129 -6.11 -25.21 8.22
C SER A 129 -5.76 -26.57 7.60
N LEU A 130 -5.91 -26.65 6.28
CA LEU A 130 -5.32 -27.72 5.47
C LEU A 130 -3.85 -27.36 5.21
N GLY A 131 -2.96 -27.96 6.01
CA GLY A 131 -1.51 -27.71 5.97
C GLY A 131 -1.09 -26.41 6.68
N PRO A 132 0.22 -26.11 6.69
CA PRO A 132 0.76 -24.96 7.40
C PRO A 132 0.32 -23.65 6.77
N VAL A 133 -0.09 -22.70 7.60
CA VAL A 133 -0.39 -21.32 7.19
C VAL A 133 0.93 -20.55 7.07
N PRO A 134 1.24 -19.98 5.89
CA PRO A 134 2.44 -19.19 5.71
C PRO A 134 2.50 -18.04 6.72
N ASN A 135 3.66 -17.82 7.35
CA ASN A 135 3.85 -16.73 8.31
C ASN A 135 2.78 -16.66 9.43
N LEU A 136 2.31 -17.80 9.94
CA LEU A 136 1.30 -17.86 11.03
C LEU A 136 1.65 -16.94 12.22
N ALA A 137 2.93 -16.87 12.60
CA ALA A 137 3.41 -16.05 13.71
C ALA A 137 3.25 -14.52 13.49
N SER A 138 2.97 -14.09 12.25
CA SER A 138 2.70 -12.68 11.94
C SER A 138 1.28 -12.24 12.28
N ILE A 139 0.36 -13.19 12.49
CA ILE A 139 -1.05 -12.91 12.79
C ILE A 139 -1.14 -12.20 14.15
N VAL A 140 -1.79 -11.04 14.15
CA VAL A 140 -2.05 -10.27 15.37
C VAL A 140 -3.44 -10.65 15.88
N ALA A 141 -3.53 -11.17 17.11
CA ALA A 141 -4.80 -11.56 17.71
C ALA A 141 -5.34 -10.53 18.72
N GLY A 142 -6.65 -10.55 18.98
CA GLY A 142 -7.31 -9.77 20.02
C GLY A 142 -8.09 -8.54 19.51
N GLY A 143 -8.41 -7.60 20.41
CA GLY A 143 -9.31 -6.47 20.13
C GLY A 143 -8.83 -5.47 19.08
N ALA A 144 -7.52 -5.40 18.84
CA ALA A 144 -6.89 -4.63 17.76
C ALA A 144 -6.19 -5.52 16.73
N GLY A 145 -6.52 -6.83 16.73
CA GLY A 145 -5.92 -7.83 15.86
C GLY A 145 -6.53 -7.87 14.46
N ASP A 146 -5.96 -8.79 13.67
CA ASP A 146 -6.35 -9.09 12.31
C ASP A 146 -7.75 -9.74 12.24
N TYR A 147 -8.31 -9.73 11.04
CA TYR A 147 -9.62 -10.32 10.75
C TYR A 147 -9.49 -11.56 9.88
N LEU A 148 -10.27 -12.59 10.21
CA LEU A 148 -10.55 -13.72 9.33
C LEU A 148 -11.64 -13.35 8.33
N VAL A 149 -11.41 -13.63 7.05
CA VAL A 149 -12.36 -13.42 5.95
C VAL A 149 -12.42 -14.68 5.10
N VAL A 150 -13.63 -15.12 4.75
CA VAL A 150 -13.86 -16.28 3.89
C VAL A 150 -14.72 -15.86 2.71
N TYR A 151 -14.25 -16.09 1.49
CA TYR A 151 -15.02 -15.86 0.27
C TYR A 151 -15.59 -14.42 0.11
N ASN A 152 -14.72 -13.41 0.10
CA ASN A 152 -15.14 -12.01 -0.08
C ASN A 152 -15.57 -11.72 -1.54
N LEU A 153 -16.86 -11.48 -1.74
CA LEU A 153 -17.41 -11.09 -3.04
C LEU A 153 -17.57 -9.57 -3.19
N GLY A 154 -17.42 -8.83 -2.09
CA GLY A 154 -17.58 -7.38 -2.07
C GLY A 154 -19.06 -6.94 -2.04
N PRO A 155 -19.34 -5.66 -2.34
CA PRO A 155 -20.67 -5.08 -2.19
C PRO A 155 -21.68 -5.70 -3.17
N GLY A 156 -22.94 -5.78 -2.73
CA GLY A 156 -24.04 -6.36 -3.52
C GLY A 156 -24.34 -7.83 -3.23
N PHE A 157 -23.48 -8.51 -2.48
CA PHE A 157 -23.69 -9.88 -2.01
C PHE A 157 -23.93 -9.90 -0.50
N ALA A 158 -25.13 -10.34 -0.09
CA ALA A 158 -25.53 -10.33 1.32
C ALA A 158 -24.56 -11.16 2.19
N GLY A 159 -23.95 -10.50 3.18
CA GLY A 159 -23.02 -11.13 4.12
C GLY A 159 -21.65 -11.51 3.54
N ALA A 160 -21.35 -11.19 2.28
CA ALA A 160 -20.08 -11.52 1.62
C ALA A 160 -19.14 -10.32 1.42
N ASP A 161 -19.49 -9.14 1.95
CA ASP A 161 -18.67 -7.93 1.94
C ASP A 161 -17.89 -7.75 3.25
N ALA A 162 -16.57 -7.79 3.17
CA ALA A 162 -15.67 -7.58 4.30
C ALA A 162 -15.69 -6.14 4.85
N TYR A 163 -16.15 -5.13 4.09
CA TYR A 163 -16.33 -3.77 4.62
C TYR A 163 -17.62 -3.57 5.41
N ALA A 164 -18.66 -4.37 5.16
CA ALA A 164 -19.95 -4.23 5.85
C ALA A 164 -19.82 -4.36 7.39
N GLY A 165 -20.67 -3.64 8.13
CA GLY A 165 -20.62 -3.51 9.60
C GLY A 165 -21.80 -4.17 10.34
N GLY A 166 -21.68 -4.33 11.68
CA GLY A 166 -22.71 -4.87 12.60
C GLY A 166 -22.12 -5.39 13.92
N ALA A 167 -22.95 -5.81 14.89
CA ALA A 167 -22.70 -5.85 16.36
C ALA A 167 -21.53 -6.74 16.89
N ALA A 168 -20.77 -7.38 16.02
CA ALA A 168 -19.39 -7.77 16.29
C ALA A 168 -18.54 -7.49 15.03
N THR A 169 -19.09 -7.84 13.88
CA THR A 169 -18.62 -7.56 12.51
C THR A 169 -19.73 -7.97 11.54
N GLY A 170 -20.81 -7.20 11.38
CA GLY A 170 -21.94 -7.55 10.49
C GLY A 170 -21.65 -7.59 8.98
N GLY A 171 -20.40 -7.79 8.60
CA GLY A 171 -19.94 -8.13 7.26
C GLY A 171 -19.14 -9.43 7.28
N ASN A 172 -18.54 -9.77 6.15
CA ASN A 172 -17.82 -11.02 5.95
C ASN A 172 -16.43 -11.03 6.60
N LYS A 173 -16.33 -10.71 7.89
CA LYS A 173 -15.07 -10.67 8.64
C LYS A 173 -15.27 -11.01 10.10
N SER A 174 -14.34 -11.70 10.76
CA SER A 174 -14.37 -11.91 12.22
C SER A 174 -13.00 -11.63 12.84
N ARG A 175 -12.94 -11.09 14.06
CA ARG A 175 -11.64 -10.85 14.73
C ARG A 175 -11.00 -12.16 15.14
N ILE A 176 -9.72 -12.33 14.84
CA ILE A 176 -8.92 -13.46 15.29
C ILE A 176 -8.59 -13.26 16.78
N THR A 177 -8.83 -14.29 17.59
CA THR A 177 -8.59 -14.30 19.04
C THR A 177 -7.36 -15.12 19.41
N ALA A 178 -6.98 -16.11 18.60
CA ALA A 178 -5.70 -16.82 18.71
C ALA A 178 -5.32 -17.51 17.38
N ALA A 179 -4.04 -17.78 17.20
CA ALA A 179 -3.51 -18.60 16.11
C ALA A 179 -2.43 -19.53 16.68
N THR A 180 -2.61 -20.84 16.53
CA THR A 180 -1.74 -21.86 17.14
C THR A 180 -1.20 -22.80 16.07
N ALA A 181 0.11 -22.99 16.04
CA ALA A 181 0.74 -23.88 15.08
C ALA A 181 0.34 -25.35 15.32
N GLY A 182 0.11 -26.08 14.24
CA GLY A 182 -0.07 -27.53 14.26
C GLY A 182 1.20 -28.25 14.67
N ALA A 183 1.07 -29.45 15.24
CA ALA A 183 2.18 -30.32 15.57
C ALA A 183 2.35 -31.43 14.53
N GLY A 184 3.56 -31.97 14.39
CA GLY A 184 3.85 -33.13 13.55
C GLY A 184 4.31 -32.80 12.11
N PRO A 185 4.46 -33.82 11.25
CA PRO A 185 5.06 -33.67 9.92
C PRO A 185 4.16 -32.96 8.89
N ASN A 186 2.84 -32.96 9.12
CA ASN A 186 1.86 -32.22 8.32
C ASN A 186 1.05 -31.31 9.26
N PRO A 187 1.64 -30.20 9.74
CA PRO A 187 1.00 -29.37 10.74
C PRO A 187 -0.24 -28.71 10.15
N GLU A 188 -1.37 -28.90 10.82
CA GLU A 188 -2.62 -28.17 10.57
C GLU A 188 -2.76 -27.11 11.66
N ASP A 189 -2.69 -25.84 11.29
CA ASP A 189 -2.72 -24.74 12.24
C ASP A 189 -4.16 -24.46 12.66
N ARG A 190 -4.34 -24.03 13.92
CA ARG A 190 -5.64 -23.65 14.46
C ARG A 190 -5.79 -22.14 14.43
N ILE A 191 -6.91 -21.66 13.91
CA ILE A 191 -7.32 -20.26 13.98
C ILE A 191 -8.57 -20.17 14.85
N ASP A 192 -8.50 -19.37 15.91
CA ASP A 192 -9.61 -19.01 16.78
C ASP A 192 -10.08 -17.59 16.45
N PHE A 193 -11.39 -17.35 16.44
CA PHE A 193 -11.99 -16.07 16.08
C PHE A 193 -13.28 -15.82 16.86
N GLN A 194 -13.77 -14.58 16.84
CA GLN A 194 -15.05 -14.24 17.44
C GLN A 194 -16.19 -14.95 16.71
N SER A 195 -17.20 -15.41 17.45
CA SER A 195 -18.34 -16.15 16.89
C SER A 195 -18.92 -15.48 15.65
N LEU A 196 -18.84 -16.13 14.48
CA LEU A 196 -19.40 -15.63 13.22
C LEU A 196 -19.91 -16.79 12.36
N ALA A 197 -21.05 -16.58 11.70
CA ALA A 197 -21.54 -17.46 10.66
C ALA A 197 -21.13 -16.92 9.29
N PHE A 198 -20.17 -17.59 8.63
CA PHE A 198 -19.82 -17.27 7.25
C PHE A 198 -20.95 -17.75 6.33
N PRO A 199 -21.57 -16.88 5.51
CA PRO A 199 -22.77 -17.24 4.77
C PRO A 199 -22.51 -18.12 3.53
N LEU A 200 -21.29 -18.06 2.98
CA LEU A 200 -20.93 -18.71 1.73
C LEU A 200 -19.60 -19.46 1.89
N ALA A 201 -19.55 -20.66 1.31
CA ALA A 201 -18.33 -21.46 1.24
C ALA A 201 -17.41 -20.92 0.13
N SER A 202 -16.11 -20.91 0.37
CA SER A 202 -15.14 -20.72 -0.71
C SER A 202 -15.06 -22.00 -1.55
N PRO A 203 -15.17 -21.94 -2.89
CA PRO A 203 -15.10 -23.14 -3.74
C PRO A 203 -13.81 -23.96 -3.60
N ASP A 204 -12.71 -23.32 -3.22
CA ASP A 204 -11.40 -23.96 -2.96
C ASP A 204 -11.08 -24.04 -1.45
N SER A 205 -12.09 -23.85 -0.60
CA SER A 205 -12.00 -23.79 0.86
C SER A 205 -10.97 -22.76 1.36
N ARG A 206 -10.83 -21.60 0.71
CA ARG A 206 -9.84 -20.57 1.06
C ARG A 206 -10.32 -19.66 2.19
N PHE A 207 -9.38 -19.24 3.02
CA PHE A 207 -9.55 -18.14 3.95
C PHE A 207 -8.39 -17.13 3.82
N HIS A 208 -8.67 -15.90 4.21
CA HIS A 208 -7.72 -14.80 4.24
C HIS A 208 -7.67 -14.20 5.64
N VAL A 209 -6.47 -13.81 6.06
CA VAL A 209 -6.22 -13.04 7.27
C VAL A 209 -5.86 -11.63 6.87
N VAL A 210 -6.68 -10.67 7.29
CA VAL A 210 -6.63 -9.27 6.88
C VAL A 210 -6.16 -8.41 8.04
N SER A 211 -5.08 -7.64 7.86
CA SER A 211 -4.55 -6.74 8.89
C SER A 211 -5.42 -5.50 9.11
N GLY A 212 -6.16 -5.10 8.09
CA GLY A 212 -7.02 -3.93 8.11
C GLY A 212 -6.93 -3.13 6.81
N PRO A 213 -7.50 -1.92 6.80
CA PRO A 213 -7.54 -1.09 5.62
C PRO A 213 -6.21 -0.32 5.43
N VAL A 214 -5.78 -0.22 4.18
CA VAL A 214 -4.67 0.62 3.73
C VAL A 214 -5.23 1.63 2.73
N THR A 215 -4.98 2.92 2.96
CA THR A 215 -5.37 3.99 2.03
C THR A 215 -4.14 4.70 1.47
N TYR A 216 -4.10 4.85 0.16
CA TYR A 216 -3.26 5.81 -0.52
C TYR A 216 -4.06 7.09 -0.74
N ALA A 217 -3.70 8.15 0.01
CA ALA A 217 -4.27 9.47 -0.10
C ALA A 217 -3.37 10.31 -1.02
N CYS A 218 -3.89 10.66 -2.18
CA CYS A 218 -3.22 11.57 -3.09
C CYS A 218 -3.89 12.94 -3.02
N ASP A 219 -3.16 13.95 -2.58
CA ASP A 219 -3.68 15.29 -2.38
C ASP A 219 -2.81 16.32 -3.14
N PRO A 220 -3.22 16.72 -4.35
CA PRO A 220 -2.55 17.77 -5.12
C PRO A 220 -2.62 19.16 -4.46
N LEU A 221 -3.57 19.41 -3.55
CA LEU A 221 -3.70 20.69 -2.85
C LEU A 221 -2.67 20.80 -1.73
N ALA A 222 -2.46 19.69 -1.00
CA ALA A 222 -1.38 19.56 -0.03
C ALA A 222 -0.02 19.22 -0.69
N GLN A 223 -0.03 18.91 -2.00
CA GLN A 223 1.12 18.45 -2.78
C GLN A 223 1.77 17.17 -2.23
N THR A 224 0.97 16.23 -1.72
CA THR A 224 1.48 15.01 -1.08
C THR A 224 0.82 13.73 -1.60
N LEU A 225 1.57 12.65 -1.57
CA LEU A 225 1.06 11.28 -1.64
C LEU A 225 1.41 10.58 -0.33
N THR A 226 0.39 10.16 0.40
CA THR A 226 0.53 9.59 1.75
C THR A 226 -0.11 8.21 1.83
N ARG A 227 0.57 7.24 2.44
CA ARG A 227 0.02 5.93 2.79
C ARG A 227 -0.50 5.98 4.23
N HIS A 228 -1.72 5.50 4.47
CA HIS A 228 -2.37 5.38 5.77
C HIS A 228 -2.69 3.91 6.07
N TRP A 229 -2.54 3.48 7.32
CA TRP A 229 -2.86 2.11 7.76
C TRP A 229 -3.19 2.07 9.26
N GLY A 230 -3.74 0.95 9.73
CA GLY A 230 -4.00 0.74 11.16
C GLY A 230 -5.17 1.55 11.73
N TYR A 231 -6.07 2.02 10.86
CA TYR A 231 -7.36 2.61 11.26
C TYR A 231 -8.49 1.57 11.12
N ALA A 232 -9.66 1.89 11.66
CA ALA A 232 -10.78 0.94 11.70
C ALA A 232 -11.40 0.68 10.33
N VAL A 233 -11.78 -0.59 10.07
CA VAL A 233 -12.58 -0.97 8.90
C VAL A 233 -13.97 -0.33 9.00
N SER A 234 -14.38 0.39 7.96
CA SER A 234 -15.69 1.06 7.88
C SER A 234 -16.40 0.69 6.57
N ALA A 235 -17.73 0.56 6.64
CA ALA A 235 -18.56 0.32 5.45
C ALA A 235 -18.44 1.48 4.45
N ALA A 236 -18.48 2.73 4.94
CA ALA A 236 -18.16 3.89 4.13
C ALA A 236 -16.64 4.12 4.11
N GLN A 237 -16.08 4.33 2.91
CA GLN A 237 -14.66 4.69 2.77
C GLN A 237 -14.40 6.05 3.43
N ALA A 238 -13.41 6.08 4.32
CA ALA A 238 -12.97 7.32 4.93
C ALA A 238 -11.98 8.03 3.99
N ALA A 239 -12.22 9.32 3.73
CA ALA A 239 -11.51 10.11 2.72
C ALA A 239 -11.33 11.57 3.19
N PRO A 240 -10.24 11.90 3.93
CA PRO A 240 -9.16 11.03 4.38
C PRO A 240 -9.54 10.14 5.57
N PRO A 241 -8.82 9.03 5.82
CA PRO A 241 -9.00 8.21 7.01
C PRO A 241 -8.54 8.94 8.28
N ALA A 242 -9.27 8.73 9.38
CA ALA A 242 -8.95 9.25 10.70
C ALA A 242 -8.33 8.15 11.58
N GLY A 243 -7.32 8.53 12.38
CA GLY A 243 -6.58 7.61 13.24
C GLY A 243 -5.55 6.75 12.49
N GLY A 244 -5.01 5.75 13.18
CA GLY A 244 -3.96 4.88 12.64
C GLY A 244 -2.59 5.57 12.50
N ALA A 245 -1.77 5.03 11.60
CA ALA A 245 -0.45 5.55 11.25
C ALA A 245 -0.42 5.97 9.77
N SER A 246 0.52 6.87 9.44
CA SER A 246 0.72 7.34 8.07
C SER A 246 2.20 7.53 7.74
N ALA A 247 2.52 7.48 6.45
CA ALA A 247 3.84 7.74 5.91
C ALA A 247 3.74 8.51 4.60
N LEU A 248 4.51 9.59 4.50
CA LEU A 248 4.66 10.39 3.30
C LEU A 248 5.51 9.62 2.28
N LEU A 249 4.97 9.43 1.08
CA LEU A 249 5.65 8.70 -0.01
C LEU A 249 6.27 9.65 -1.05
N ALA A 250 5.59 10.76 -1.34
CA ALA A 250 6.08 11.77 -2.26
C ALA A 250 5.56 13.16 -1.89
N THR A 251 6.36 14.17 -2.22
CA THR A 251 6.03 15.60 -2.14
C THR A 251 6.07 16.23 -3.51
N GLY A 252 5.45 17.41 -3.66
CA GLY A 252 5.41 18.12 -4.94
C GLY A 252 4.40 17.51 -5.92
N VAL A 253 3.42 16.76 -5.42
CA VAL A 253 2.35 16.20 -6.26
C VAL A 253 1.51 17.32 -6.85
N THR A 254 1.43 17.42 -8.17
CA THR A 254 0.61 18.43 -8.87
C THR A 254 -0.59 17.85 -9.58
N GLU A 255 -0.51 16.60 -10.02
CA GLU A 255 -1.62 15.88 -10.62
C GLU A 255 -1.60 14.44 -10.13
N CYS A 256 -2.76 13.90 -9.77
CA CYS A 256 -2.87 12.52 -9.33
C CYS A 256 -4.26 11.94 -9.52
N SER A 257 -4.33 10.69 -9.97
CA SER A 257 -5.58 9.95 -10.02
C SER A 257 -5.36 8.46 -9.79
N PHE A 258 -6.37 7.85 -9.16
CA PHE A 258 -6.53 6.41 -9.07
C PHE A 258 -7.74 5.98 -9.86
N THR A 259 -7.62 4.86 -10.58
CA THR A 259 -8.78 4.18 -11.15
C THR A 259 -8.73 2.70 -10.79
N TYR A 260 -9.91 2.10 -10.66
CA TYR A 260 -10.06 0.67 -10.43
C TYR A 260 -11.12 0.13 -11.38
N ASP A 261 -10.72 -0.83 -12.21
CA ASP A 261 -11.63 -1.63 -13.03
C ASP A 261 -11.71 -3.05 -12.45
N PRO A 262 -12.84 -3.43 -11.82
CA PRO A 262 -12.99 -4.76 -11.21
C PRO A 262 -13.23 -5.90 -12.22
N ASN A 263 -13.56 -5.61 -13.49
CA ASN A 263 -14.17 -6.58 -14.42
C ASN A 263 -13.33 -6.91 -15.66
N VAL A 264 -12.00 -6.79 -15.58
CA VAL A 264 -11.13 -6.89 -16.75
C VAL A 264 -11.06 -8.31 -17.35
N VAL A 265 -11.05 -9.35 -16.52
CA VAL A 265 -11.07 -10.76 -16.98
C VAL A 265 -12.00 -11.61 -16.13
N ALA A 266 -13.21 -11.88 -16.64
CA ALA A 266 -14.20 -12.76 -16.01
C ALA A 266 -14.43 -12.51 -14.50
N GLN A 267 -14.27 -11.26 -14.06
CA GLN A 267 -14.36 -10.81 -12.65
C GLN A 267 -13.33 -11.45 -11.70
N ARG A 268 -12.34 -12.18 -12.22
CA ARG A 268 -11.28 -12.84 -11.44
C ARG A 268 -10.03 -11.99 -11.28
N ASN A 269 -9.83 -11.01 -12.17
CA ASN A 269 -8.74 -10.06 -12.11
C ASN A 269 -9.29 -8.63 -12.29
N GLY A 270 -8.92 -7.75 -11.37
CA GLY A 270 -9.11 -6.32 -11.50
C GLY A 270 -7.82 -5.62 -11.94
N VAL A 271 -7.92 -4.40 -12.43
CA VAL A 271 -6.77 -3.53 -12.72
C VAL A 271 -6.92 -2.24 -11.94
N VAL A 272 -5.89 -1.93 -11.16
CA VAL A 272 -5.72 -0.63 -10.52
C VAL A 272 -4.73 0.17 -11.34
N SER A 273 -5.04 1.43 -11.62
CA SER A 273 -4.08 2.34 -12.24
C SER A 273 -3.83 3.56 -11.35
N ILE A 274 -2.58 4.01 -11.37
CA ILE A 274 -2.13 5.26 -10.75
C ILE A 274 -1.49 6.13 -11.84
N ARG A 275 -1.92 7.39 -11.90
CA ARG A 275 -1.23 8.46 -12.62
C ARG A 275 -0.73 9.45 -11.58
N LEU A 276 0.56 9.73 -11.57
CA LEU A 276 1.20 10.61 -10.60
C LEU A 276 2.10 11.61 -11.34
N GLN A 277 1.86 12.90 -11.13
CA GLN A 277 2.73 13.97 -11.59
C GLN A 277 3.37 14.67 -10.39
N LEU A 278 4.70 14.73 -10.39
CA LEU A 278 5.49 15.48 -9.43
C LEU A 278 6.09 16.72 -10.10
N SER A 279 6.21 17.79 -9.35
CA SER A 279 6.91 19.00 -9.78
C SER A 279 7.82 19.56 -8.70
N GLN A 280 8.91 20.18 -9.13
CA GLN A 280 9.81 20.93 -8.25
C GLN A 280 10.29 22.18 -8.98
N ALA A 281 10.25 23.32 -8.31
CA ALA A 281 10.82 24.56 -8.83
C ALA A 281 12.34 24.56 -8.61
N ASP A 282 13.08 25.06 -9.60
CA ASP A 282 14.49 25.44 -9.44
C ASP A 282 14.61 26.79 -8.67
N PRO A 283 15.81 27.18 -8.23
CA PRO A 283 16.03 28.47 -7.58
C PRO A 283 15.76 29.70 -8.48
N ALA A 284 15.66 29.51 -9.79
CA ALA A 284 15.34 30.55 -10.77
C ALA A 284 13.82 30.67 -11.05
N GLY A 285 12.99 29.80 -10.45
CA GLY A 285 11.55 29.74 -10.62
C GLY A 285 11.05 28.84 -11.76
N THR A 286 11.94 28.17 -12.51
CA THR A 286 11.56 27.20 -13.54
C THR A 286 11.02 25.94 -12.89
N THR A 287 9.84 25.49 -13.30
CA THR A 287 9.22 24.27 -12.74
C THR A 287 9.59 23.06 -13.59
N GLU A 288 10.28 22.09 -13.00
CA GLU A 288 10.45 20.77 -13.58
C GLU A 288 9.27 19.88 -13.24
N ARG A 289 8.86 19.01 -14.18
CA ARG A 289 7.74 18.08 -14.01
C ARG A 289 8.10 16.70 -14.50
N VAL A 290 7.63 15.69 -13.77
CA VAL A 290 7.74 14.27 -14.12
C VAL A 290 6.37 13.63 -13.95
N THR A 291 5.90 12.90 -14.95
CA THR A 291 4.64 12.16 -14.89
C THR A 291 4.93 10.66 -15.02
N LEU A 292 4.45 9.86 -14.06
CA LEU A 292 4.46 8.41 -14.11
C LEU A 292 3.04 7.87 -14.23
N PHE A 293 2.93 6.75 -14.92
CA PHE A 293 1.72 5.95 -15.02
C PHE A 293 2.07 4.49 -14.74
N SER A 294 1.26 3.82 -13.93
CA SER A 294 1.41 2.40 -13.65
C SER A 294 0.06 1.71 -13.55
N GLN A 295 0.03 0.46 -14.01
CA GLN A 295 -1.11 -0.45 -13.87
C GLN A 295 -0.68 -1.69 -13.12
N VAL A 296 -1.54 -2.13 -12.21
CA VAL A 296 -1.29 -3.24 -11.31
C VAL A 296 -2.49 -4.17 -11.36
N HIS A 297 -2.25 -5.44 -11.63
CA HIS A 297 -3.28 -6.46 -11.56
C HIS A 297 -3.56 -6.81 -10.09
N VAL A 298 -4.84 -6.93 -9.76
CA VAL A 298 -5.34 -7.37 -8.45
C VAL A 298 -6.09 -8.67 -8.66
N SER A 299 -5.81 -9.67 -7.82
CA SER A 299 -6.56 -10.92 -7.85
C SER A 299 -7.91 -10.73 -7.16
N ASN A 300 -8.99 -10.97 -7.90
CA ASN A 300 -10.37 -11.03 -7.41
C ASN A 300 -10.84 -12.49 -7.31
N VAL A 301 -9.93 -13.40 -6.94
CA VAL A 301 -10.23 -14.81 -6.68
C VAL A 301 -10.26 -15.05 -5.16
N PRO A 302 -11.44 -14.97 -4.53
CA PRO A 302 -11.59 -15.11 -3.08
C PRO A 302 -11.50 -16.54 -2.54
#